data_AF-A0AAV5R1S1-F1
#
_entry.id   AF-A0AAV5R1S1-F1
#
_cell.length_a   1.000
_cell.length_b   1.000
_cell.length_c   1.000
_cell.angle_alpha   90.00
_cell.angle_beta   90.00
_cell.angle_gamma   90.00
#
_symmetry.space_group_name_H-M   'P 1'
#
loop_
_entity.id
_entity.type
_entity.pdbx_description
1 polymer ?
#
loop_
_entity_poly.entity_id
_entity_poly.type
_entity_poly.pdbx_seq_one_letter_code
_entity_poly.pdbx_strand_id
1 'polypeptide(L)' 'MCRPAVCPSCNKSTWIGCGLHIPVAMSGVPTDEYCTCGHPDDSTTSRDYPPKVGTGIPK' A
#
# COMPACT_ATOMS: atom_id res chain seq x y z
N MET A 1 -7.74 -11.13 -6.08
CA MET A 1 -6.64 -10.56 -6.88
C MET A 1 -6.05 -9.36 -6.16
N CYS A 2 -4.72 -9.26 -6.06
CA CYS A 2 -4.10 -8.02 -5.63
C CYS A 2 -4.08 -7.04 -6.81
N ARG A 3 -4.43 -5.79 -6.56
CA ARG A 3 -4.43 -4.74 -7.59
C ARG A 3 -4.07 -3.39 -6.98
N PRO A 4 -3.60 -2.42 -7.78
CA PRO A 4 -3.44 -1.05 -7.32
C PRO A 4 -4.82 -0.44 -6.96
N ALA A 5 -4.81 0.44 -5.97
CA ALA A 5 -5.94 1.18 -5.46
C ALA A 5 -5.46 2.54 -4.93
N VAL A 6 -6.36 3.52 -4.80
CA VAL A 6 -6.01 4.83 -4.22
C VAL A 6 -6.36 4.83 -2.74
N CYS A 7 -5.48 5.35 -1.90
CA CYS A 7 -5.73 5.52 -0.48
C CYS A 7 -6.72 6.68 -0.25
N PRO A 8 -7.84 6.48 0.45
CA PRO A 8 -8.81 7.55 0.69
C PRO A 8 -8.30 8.60 1.70
N SER A 9 -7.27 8.29 2.49
CA SER A 9 -6.73 9.22 3.51
C SER A 9 -5.67 10.17 2.96
N CYS A 10 -4.78 9.69 2.08
CA CYS A 10 -3.65 10.47 1.58
C CYS A 10 -3.66 10.67 0.06
N ASN A 11 -4.69 10.14 -0.63
CA ASN A 11 -4.87 10.22 -2.09
C ASN A 11 -3.72 9.66 -2.94
N LYS A 12 -2.79 8.93 -2.32
CA LYS A 12 -1.66 8.27 -2.97
C LYS A 12 -2.00 6.84 -3.37
N SER A 13 -1.18 6.28 -4.26
CA SER A 13 -1.32 4.92 -4.76
C SER A 13 -0.94 3.90 -3.70
N THR A 14 -1.80 2.91 -3.52
CA THR A 14 -1.61 1.76 -2.65
C THR A 14 -2.10 0.50 -3.37
N TRP A 15 -2.22 -0.61 -2.66
CA TRP A 15 -2.73 -1.86 -3.16
C TRP A 15 -3.88 -2.37 -2.29
N ILE A 16 -4.68 -3.25 -2.88
CA ILE A 16 -5.74 -4.01 -2.21
C ILE A 16 -5.56 -5.47 -2.55
N GLY A 17 -5.78 -6.38 -1.58
CA GLY A 17 -5.73 -7.83 -1.81
C GLY A 17 -5.21 -8.60 -0.60
N CYS A 18 -4.65 -9.77 -0.88
CA CYS A 18 -4.21 -10.75 0.13
C CYS A 18 -2.75 -10.55 0.60
N GLY A 19 -2.00 -9.62 0.01
CA GLY A 19 -0.61 -9.33 0.40
C GLY A 19 0.47 -10.19 -0.26
N LEU A 20 0.10 -11.27 -0.96
CA LEU A 20 1.07 -12.15 -1.65
C LEU A 20 1.54 -11.63 -3.01
N HIS A 21 0.83 -10.67 -3.60
CA HIS A 21 1.12 -10.14 -4.94
C HIS A 21 1.25 -8.62 -4.95
N ILE A 22 1.70 -8.03 -3.84
CA ILE A 22 1.99 -6.61 -3.71
C ILE A 22 3.00 -6.12 -4.74
N PRO A 23 4.16 -6.80 -4.98
CA PRO A 23 5.12 -6.36 -5.99
C PRO A 23 4.47 -6.24 -7.36
N VAL A 24 3.63 -7.20 -7.77
CA VAL A 24 2.90 -7.16 -9.04
C VAL A 24 1.87 -6.03 -9.07
N ALA A 25 1.14 -5.82 -7.97
CA ALA A 25 0.15 -4.75 -7.87
C ALA A 25 0.78 -3.34 -7.92
N MET A 26 2.01 -3.20 -7.43
CA MET A 26 2.74 -1.92 -7.37
C MET A 26 3.78 -1.77 -8.49
N SER A 27 3.98 -2.77 -9.36
CA SER A 27 5.03 -2.77 -10.40
C SER A 27 4.99 -1.58 -11.35
N GLY A 28 3.81 -0.98 -11.57
CA GLY A 28 3.63 0.19 -12.44
C GLY A 28 3.52 1.53 -11.71
N VAL A 29 3.68 1.54 -10.38
CA VAL A 29 3.55 2.75 -9.58
C VAL A 29 4.95 3.13 -9.08
N PRO A 30 5.41 4.37 -9.29
CA PRO A 30 6.67 4.83 -8.72
C PRO A 30 6.56 4.97 -7.20
N THR A 31 7.68 4.75 -6.50
CA THR A 31 7.74 4.81 -5.03
C THR A 31 7.35 6.17 -4.44
N ASP A 32 7.50 7.26 -5.19
CA ASP A 32 7.06 8.60 -4.78
C ASP A 32 5.52 8.71 -4.66
N GLU A 33 4.81 7.94 -5.47
CA GLU A 33 3.35 7.87 -5.47
C GLU A 33 2.79 6.87 -4.45
N TYR A 34 3.64 6.16 -3.72
CA TYR A 34 3.20 5.20 -2.71
C TYR A 34 2.59 5.88 -1.51
N CYS A 35 1.50 5.30 -1.00
CA CYS A 35 0.83 5.74 0.21
C CYS A 35 1.82 5.86 1.39
N THR A 36 1.89 7.05 1.97
CA THR A 36 2.78 7.40 3.08
C THR A 36 2.12 7.25 4.45
N CYS A 37 0.93 6.64 4.52
CA CYS A 37 0.24 6.35 5.77
C CYS A 37 1.07 5.37 6.62
N GLY A 38 0.95 5.47 7.95
CA GLY A 38 1.59 4.54 8.86
C GLY A 38 1.05 3.12 8.67
N HIS A 39 1.92 2.13 8.78
CA HIS A 39 1.50 0.74 8.84
C HIS A 39 0.97 0.43 10.25
N PRO A 40 -0.22 -0.19 10.38
CA PRO A 40 -0.71 -0.62 11.69
C PRO A 40 -0.07 -1.93 12.15
N ASP A 41 0.67 -2.62 11.27
CA ASP A 41 1.29 -3.91 11.53
C ASP A 41 2.79 -3.85 11.23
N ASP A 42 3.61 -4.37 12.15
CA ASP A 42 5.08 -4.35 12.08
C ASP A 42 5.67 -5.51 11.25
N SER A 43 4.87 -6.16 10.39
CA SER A 43 5.38 -7.22 9.51
C SER A 43 6.45 -6.70 8.54
N THR A 44 7.41 -7.55 8.19
CA THR A 44 8.51 -7.22 7.26
C THR A 44 8.03 -6.88 5.85
N THR A 45 6.91 -7.46 5.40
CA THR A 45 6.23 -7.09 4.14
C THR A 45 5.66 -5.65 4.17
N SER A 46 5.37 -5.13 5.36
CA SER A 46 4.86 -3.78 5.61
C SER A 46 5.96 -2.70 5.64
N ARG A 47 7.23 -3.04 5.41
CA ARG A 47 8.34 -2.06 5.42
C ARG A 47 8.73 -1.57 4.02
N ASP A 48 8.54 -2.40 2.99
CA ASP A 48 8.94 -2.08 1.61
C ASP A 48 7.78 -1.50 0.79
N TYR A 49 6.54 -1.91 1.08
CA TYR A 49 5.35 -1.50 0.35
C TYR A 49 4.34 -0.81 1.25
N PRO A 50 3.54 0.13 0.72
CA PRO A 50 2.53 0.87 1.48
C PRO A 50 1.47 -0.03 2.13
N PRO A 51 0.71 0.45 3.12
CA PRO A 51 -0.31 -0.35 3.78
C PRO A 51 -1.48 -0.59 2.85
N LYS A 52 -2.10 -1.77 2.95
CA LYS A 52 -3.35 -2.08 2.24
C LYS A 52 -4.38 -0.96 2.40
N VAL A 53 -5.12 -0.67 1.34
CA VAL A 53 -6.21 0.32 1.38
C VAL A 53 -7.15 0.10 2.59
N GLY A 54 -7.44 1.19 3.31
CA GLY A 54 -8.29 1.17 4.51
C GLY A 54 -7.63 0.65 5.78
N THR A 55 -6.38 0.19 5.72
CA THR A 55 -5.60 -0.30 6.87
C THR A 55 -4.52 0.70 7.29
N GLY A 56 -4.09 1.60 6.40
CA GLY A 56 -3.11 2.64 6.75
C GLY A 56 -3.62 3.62 7.80
N ILE A 57 -2.76 3.96 8.77
CA ILE A 57 -3.00 5.00 9.77
C ILE A 57 -2.70 6.36 9.10
N PRO A 58 -3.71 7.23 8.91
CA PRO A 58 -3.47 8.57 8.39
C PRO A 58 -2.52 9.32 9.32
N LYS A 59 -1.57 10.06 8.74
CA LYS A 59 -0.76 11.03 9.47
C LYS A 59 -1.40 12.40 9.41
#